data_AF-A0A7C8GUE1-F1
#
_entry.id   AF-A0A7C8GUE1-F1
#
_cell.length_a   1.000
_cell.length_b   1.000
_cell.length_c   1.000
_cell.angle_alpha   90.00
_cell.angle_beta   90.00
_cell.angle_gamma   90.00
#
_symmetry.space_group_name_H-M   'P 1'
#
loop_
_entity.id
_entity.type
_entity.pdbx_description
1 polymer ?
#
loop_
_entity_poly.entity_id
_entity_poly.type
_entity_poly.pdbx_seq_one_letter_code
_entity_poly.pdbx_strand_id
1 'polypeptide(L)'
;MKRFIITLITILMLAGCSGQDVAPDSTDTSGEGTVSITISINHQEEILANKELNIKETNNLMELLEANFEVEANDGLITSIEGYEQNIEKEIYWLYEVNGEQATVGASDYELSPGDKVVFDLGAFK
;
A
#
# COMPACT_ATOMS: atom_id res chain seq x y z
N MET A 1 -8.51 7.46 -65.19
CA MET A 1 -9.62 6.47 -65.15
C MET A 1 -10.58 6.88 -64.04
N LYS A 2 -11.86 7.00 -64.36
CA LYS A 2 -13.00 7.22 -63.44
C LYS A 2 -12.92 6.20 -62.27
N ARG A 3 -13.33 6.53 -61.04
CA ARG A 3 -14.75 6.62 -60.64
C ARG A 3 -14.93 7.52 -59.40
N PHE A 4 -15.91 8.40 -59.52
CA PHE A 4 -16.68 9.05 -58.45
C PHE A 4 -17.47 8.03 -57.60
N ILE A 5 -18.11 8.53 -56.52
CA ILE A 5 -19.29 8.02 -55.74
C ILE A 5 -18.88 7.71 -54.26
N ILE A 6 -19.54 8.10 -53.17
CA ILE A 6 -20.62 9.06 -52.80
C ILE A 6 -20.88 8.85 -51.28
N THR A 7 -21.13 9.93 -50.53
CA THR A 7 -22.14 10.04 -49.44
C THR A 7 -21.96 9.39 -48.05
N LEU A 8 -21.73 10.27 -47.05
CA LEU A 8 -22.56 10.57 -45.85
C LEU A 8 -23.35 9.43 -45.18
N ILE A 9 -22.99 9.06 -43.93
CA ILE A 9 -23.96 8.80 -42.84
C ILE A 9 -23.32 9.16 -41.49
N THR A 10 -23.82 10.23 -40.85
CA THR A 10 -23.70 10.49 -39.41
C THR A 10 -24.79 9.71 -38.68
N ILE A 11 -24.42 8.92 -37.67
CA ILE A 11 -25.33 8.53 -36.58
C ILE A 11 -24.58 8.70 -35.27
N LEU A 12 -24.94 9.80 -34.60
CA LEU A 12 -24.75 10.05 -33.18
C LEU A 12 -25.89 9.31 -32.47
N MET A 13 -25.58 8.38 -31.56
CA MET A 13 -26.55 7.89 -30.59
C MET A 13 -25.99 7.96 -29.19
N LEU A 14 -26.79 8.61 -28.35
CA LEU A 14 -26.65 8.84 -26.93
C LEU A 14 -26.63 7.50 -26.18
N ALA A 15 -25.69 7.35 -25.26
CA ALA A 15 -25.92 6.61 -24.03
C ALA A 15 -26.04 7.64 -22.90
N GLY A 16 -27.28 7.94 -22.52
CA GLY A 16 -27.60 8.55 -21.24
C GLY A 16 -28.07 7.47 -20.28
N CYS A 17 -27.50 7.46 -19.08
CA CYS A 17 -28.20 7.06 -17.86
C CYS A 17 -27.49 7.70 -16.65
N SER A 18 -28.12 8.74 -16.12
CA SER A 18 -28.64 8.79 -14.76
C SER A 18 -27.81 8.16 -13.64
N GLY A 19 -27.40 8.99 -12.68
CA GLY A 19 -26.90 8.54 -11.38
C GLY A 19 -26.06 9.59 -10.67
N GLN A 20 -26.67 10.74 -10.35
CA GLN A 20 -26.11 11.64 -9.36
C GLN A 20 -26.66 11.21 -8.00
N ASP A 21 -25.82 10.53 -7.22
CA ASP A 21 -25.91 10.51 -5.76
C ASP A 21 -24.47 10.58 -5.26
N VAL A 22 -24.14 11.70 -4.63
CA VAL A 22 -22.83 11.98 -4.04
C VAL A 22 -22.97 11.84 -2.52
N ALA A 23 -22.43 10.73 -1.99
CA ALA A 23 -21.78 10.51 -0.69
C ALA A 23 -22.56 10.81 0.63
N PRO A 24 -22.09 10.31 1.80
CA PRO A 24 -21.03 9.33 2.07
C PRO A 24 -21.60 8.09 2.79
N ASP A 25 -21.19 6.89 2.39
CA ASP A 25 -21.34 5.75 3.30
C ASP A 25 -20.16 5.82 4.28
N SER A 26 -20.43 6.40 5.44
CA SER A 26 -19.63 6.17 6.64
C SER A 26 -19.91 4.75 7.11
N THR A 27 -19.30 3.77 6.43
CA THR A 27 -19.17 2.43 6.99
C THR A 27 -17.91 2.40 7.82
N ASP A 28 -18.09 2.47 9.14
CA ASP A 28 -17.20 1.85 10.11
C ASP A 28 -16.94 0.41 9.67
N THR A 29 -15.91 0.21 8.86
CA THR A 29 -15.47 -1.11 8.42
C THR A 29 -14.29 -1.47 9.30
N SER A 30 -14.56 -2.12 10.43
CA SER A 30 -13.55 -3.06 10.97
C SER A 30 -13.22 -4.02 9.83
N GLY A 31 -11.99 -3.89 9.32
CA GLY A 31 -11.54 -4.39 8.03
C GLY A 31 -11.69 -5.89 7.88
N GLU A 32 -12.70 -6.33 7.14
CA GLU A 32 -12.65 -7.67 6.54
C GLU A 32 -11.81 -7.59 5.27
N GLY A 33 -10.57 -8.07 5.33
CA GLY A 33 -9.66 -7.99 4.19
C GLY A 33 -8.28 -8.58 4.46
N THR A 34 -7.48 -8.69 3.41
CA THR A 34 -6.06 -9.01 3.51
C THR A 34 -5.22 -7.87 2.99
N VAL A 35 -4.00 -7.76 3.50
CA VAL A 35 -2.94 -6.86 3.03
C VAL A 35 -1.68 -7.67 2.74
N SER A 36 -0.83 -7.14 1.87
CA SER A 36 0.46 -7.72 1.55
C SER A 36 1.55 -6.97 2.31
N ILE A 37 2.33 -7.66 3.14
CA ILE A 37 3.49 -7.09 3.84
C ILE A 37 4.76 -7.72 3.28
N THR A 38 5.65 -6.89 2.74
CA THR A 38 6.98 -7.28 2.26
C THR A 38 8.05 -6.68 3.17
N ILE A 39 9.01 -7.50 3.60
CA ILE A 39 10.21 -7.08 4.32
C ILE A 39 11.40 -7.28 3.39
N SER A 40 12.17 -6.22 3.14
CA SER A 40 13.27 -6.23 2.19
C SER A 40 14.49 -5.43 2.63
N ILE A 41 15.58 -5.57 1.87
CA ILE A 41 16.83 -4.82 2.04
C ILE A 41 17.20 -4.13 0.72
N ASN A 42 17.77 -2.93 0.83
CA ASN A 42 18.37 -2.16 -0.27
C ASN A 42 17.40 -1.93 -1.44
N HIS A 43 16.26 -1.30 -1.19
CA HIS A 43 15.21 -1.01 -2.18
C HIS A 43 14.71 -2.27 -2.88
N GLN A 44 14.35 -3.28 -2.09
CA GLN A 44 13.82 -4.56 -2.58
C GLN A 44 14.80 -5.37 -3.45
N GLU A 45 16.11 -5.10 -3.36
CA GLU A 45 17.14 -5.95 -3.99
C GLU A 45 17.18 -7.35 -3.37
N GLU A 46 16.88 -7.45 -2.07
CA GLU A 46 16.71 -8.71 -1.36
C GLU A 46 15.37 -8.73 -0.62
N ILE A 47 14.57 -9.77 -0.84
CA ILE A 47 13.29 -9.98 -0.15
C ILE A 47 13.50 -10.99 0.97
N LEU A 48 13.34 -10.55 2.21
CA LEU A 48 13.48 -11.39 3.41
C LEU A 48 12.18 -12.14 3.70
N ALA A 49 11.04 -11.46 3.54
CA ALA A 49 9.72 -12.04 3.74
C ALA A 49 8.67 -11.35 2.87
N ASN A 50 7.65 -12.10 2.48
CA ASN A 50 6.43 -11.60 1.88
C ASN A 50 5.25 -12.42 2.40
N LYS A 51 4.29 -11.77 3.06
CA LYS A 51 3.11 -12.43 3.66
C LYS A 51 1.84 -11.68 3.30
N GLU A 52 0.80 -12.44 2.99
CA GLU A 52 -0.58 -11.95 2.96
C GLU A 52 -1.18 -12.12 4.36
N LEU A 53 -1.57 -11.02 4.99
CA LEU A 53 -2.05 -10.99 6.38
C LEU A 53 -3.49 -10.49 6.44
N ASN A 54 -4.27 -11.05 7.36
CA ASN A 54 -5.66 -10.67 7.57
C ASN A 54 -5.75 -9.53 8.59
N ILE A 55 -6.57 -8.51 8.32
CA ILE A 55 -6.75 -7.33 9.19
C ILE A 55 -8.02 -7.36 10.04
N LYS A 56 -8.66 -8.54 10.18
CA LYS A 56 -9.87 -8.74 11.01
C LYS A 56 -9.67 -8.38 12.48
N GLU A 57 -8.53 -8.75 13.05
CA GLU A 57 -8.25 -8.57 14.48
C GLU A 57 -7.71 -7.17 14.79
N THR A 58 -6.95 -6.60 13.86
CA THR A 58 -6.43 -5.24 13.94
C THR A 58 -6.20 -4.70 12.52
N ASN A 59 -6.52 -3.43 12.32
CA ASN A 59 -6.15 -2.66 11.15
C ASN A 59 -4.98 -1.71 11.43
N ASN A 60 -4.42 -1.67 12.64
CA ASN A 60 -3.22 -0.86 12.90
C ASN A 60 -1.98 -1.56 12.31
N LEU A 61 -1.17 -0.82 11.54
CA LEU A 61 -0.01 -1.41 10.86
C LEU A 61 1.06 -1.90 11.83
N MET A 62 1.38 -1.15 12.88
CA MET A 62 2.37 -1.60 13.88
C MET A 62 1.89 -2.86 14.60
N GLU A 63 0.64 -2.88 15.08
CA GLU A 63 0.09 -4.06 15.78
C GLU A 63 0.07 -5.29 14.88
N LEU A 64 -0.33 -5.13 13.61
CA LEU A 64 -0.32 -6.24 12.65
C LEU A 64 1.12 -6.75 12.40
N LEU A 65 2.09 -5.84 12.32
CA LEU A 65 3.49 -6.18 12.10
C LEU A 65 4.05 -6.95 13.30
N GLU A 66 3.90 -6.44 14.52
CA GLU A 66 4.34 -7.08 15.77
C GLU A 66 3.66 -8.44 16.02
N ALA A 67 2.42 -8.62 15.57
CA ALA A 67 1.72 -9.89 15.68
C ALA A 67 2.25 -10.99 14.73
N ASN A 68 2.97 -10.61 13.67
CA ASN A 68 3.34 -11.53 12.57
C ASN A 68 4.84 -11.61 12.29
N PHE A 69 5.63 -10.71 12.89
CA PHE A 69 7.08 -10.61 12.73
C PHE A 69 7.74 -10.30 14.08
N GLU A 70 9.01 -10.65 14.21
CA GLU A 70 9.83 -10.17 15.34
C GLU A 70 10.19 -8.70 15.10
N VAL A 71 9.61 -7.78 15.85
CA VAL A 71 9.81 -6.34 15.70
C VAL A 71 10.34 -5.75 16.99
N GLU A 72 11.38 -4.93 16.87
CA GLU A 72 11.80 -4.03 17.94
C GLU A 72 11.52 -2.59 17.52
N ALA A 73 10.96 -1.80 18.44
CA ALA A 73 10.67 -0.40 18.24
C ALA A 73 11.04 0.44 19.46
N ASN A 74 11.43 1.69 19.21
CA ASN A 74 11.71 2.69 20.23
C ASN A 74 10.94 3.97 19.91
N ASP A 75 10.13 4.45 20.85
CA ASP A 75 9.28 5.64 20.68
C ASP A 75 8.43 5.62 19.38
N GLY A 76 7.91 4.44 19.00
CA GLY A 76 7.10 4.25 17.79
C GLY A 76 7.89 4.12 16.49
N LEU A 77 9.23 4.21 16.54
CA LEU A 77 10.10 3.99 15.40
C LEU A 77 10.64 2.56 15.41
N ILE A 78 10.49 1.85 14.30
CA ILE A 78 11.01 0.48 14.16
C ILE A 78 12.53 0.50 14.07
N THR A 79 13.21 -0.21 14.95
CA THR A 79 14.67 -0.34 15.00
C THR A 79 15.16 -1.69 14.46
N SER A 80 14.33 -2.73 14.49
CA SER A 80 14.65 -4.06 13.98
C SER A 80 13.40 -4.79 13.48
N ILE A 81 13.55 -5.59 12.41
CA ILE A 81 12.55 -6.56 11.95
C ILE A 81 13.28 -7.87 11.64
N GLU A 82 12.81 -8.99 12.20
CA GLU A 82 13.39 -10.35 12.03
C GLU A 82 14.90 -10.39 12.34
N GLY A 83 15.35 -9.61 13.33
CA GLY A 83 16.75 -9.51 13.75
C GLY A 83 17.64 -8.63 12.86
N TYR A 84 17.09 -7.95 11.85
CA TYR A 84 17.82 -6.99 11.02
C TYR A 84 17.70 -5.57 11.58
N GLU A 85 18.78 -5.12 12.21
CA GLU A 85 18.86 -3.81 12.87
C GLU A 85 19.25 -2.67 11.91
N GLN A 86 18.78 -1.47 12.23
CA GLN A 86 19.24 -0.23 11.62
C GLN A 86 20.74 0.04 11.87
N ASN A 87 21.34 0.89 11.04
CA ASN A 87 22.69 1.40 11.25
C ASN A 87 22.74 2.92 11.04
N ILE A 88 22.60 3.65 12.15
CA ILE A 88 22.55 5.12 12.16
C ILE A 88 23.85 5.73 11.63
N GLU A 89 25.02 5.16 11.96
CA GLU A 89 26.32 5.66 11.48
C GLU A 89 26.48 5.57 9.96
N LYS A 90 25.78 4.61 9.34
CA LYS A 90 25.77 4.40 7.89
C LYS A 90 24.51 4.94 7.21
N GLU A 91 23.67 5.66 7.95
CA GLU A 91 22.40 6.21 7.46
C GLU A 91 21.45 5.14 6.90
N ILE A 92 21.47 3.92 7.46
CA ILE A 92 20.59 2.81 7.08
C ILE A 92 19.45 2.72 8.09
N TYR A 93 18.22 2.85 7.59
CA TYR A 93 17.00 2.89 8.40
C TYR A 93 15.94 1.94 7.85
N TRP A 94 14.99 1.57 8.70
CA TRP A 94 13.74 0.97 8.25
C TRP A 94 12.83 2.08 7.71
N LEU A 95 12.58 2.02 6.41
CA LEU A 95 11.67 2.90 5.70
C LEU A 95 10.47 2.07 5.25
N TYR A 96 9.32 2.70 5.11
CA TYR A 96 8.17 1.99 4.58
C TYR A 96 7.33 2.81 3.61
N GLU A 97 6.71 2.08 2.70
CA GLU A 97 5.85 2.61 1.66
C GLU A 97 4.53 1.84 1.70
N VAL A 98 3.45 2.53 1.35
CA VAL A 98 2.15 1.90 1.16
C VAL A 98 1.68 2.19 -0.26
N ASN A 99 1.34 1.13 -1.00
CA ASN A 99 0.89 1.19 -2.39
C ASN A 99 1.88 1.91 -3.33
N GLY A 100 3.18 1.86 -3.02
CA GLY A 100 4.26 2.49 -3.78
C GLY A 100 4.46 3.98 -3.49
N GLU A 101 3.79 4.52 -2.47
CA GLU A 101 3.98 5.87 -1.98
C GLU A 101 4.68 5.84 -0.61
N GLN A 102 5.68 6.71 -0.42
CA GLN A 102 6.34 6.85 0.89
C GLN A 102 5.35 7.29 1.95
N ALA A 103 5.39 6.62 3.09
CA ALA A 103 4.51 6.95 4.19
C ALA A 103 4.84 8.33 4.79
N THR A 104 3.80 9.05 5.18
CA THR A 104 3.92 10.40 5.79
C THR A 104 3.69 10.40 7.30
N VAL A 105 3.27 9.26 7.85
CA VAL A 105 3.06 9.01 9.28
C VAL A 105 3.90 7.80 9.71
N GLY A 106 3.99 7.54 11.02
CA GLY A 106 4.63 6.32 11.52
C GLY A 106 3.71 5.10 11.40
N ALA A 107 4.28 3.88 11.46
CA ALA A 107 3.51 2.65 11.37
C ALA A 107 2.48 2.51 12.50
N SER A 108 2.75 3.08 13.69
CA SER A 108 1.80 3.11 14.81
C SER A 108 0.58 4.02 14.56
N ASP A 109 0.69 4.97 13.62
CA ASP A 109 -0.38 5.92 13.28
C ASP A 109 -1.06 5.58 11.95
N TYR A 110 -0.66 4.49 11.29
CA TYR A 110 -1.23 4.08 10.00
C TYR A 110 -2.32 3.01 10.18
N GLU A 111 -3.52 3.31 9.70
CA GLU A 111 -4.64 2.36 9.61
C GLU A 111 -4.70 1.73 8.21
N LEU A 112 -4.62 0.40 8.18
CA LEU A 112 -4.63 -0.41 6.98
C LEU A 112 -6.02 -0.51 6.36
N SER A 113 -6.04 -0.49 5.03
CA SER A 113 -7.20 -0.81 4.22
C SER A 113 -7.03 -2.16 3.51
N PRO A 114 -8.12 -2.94 3.32
CA PRO A 114 -8.07 -4.15 2.51
C PRO A 114 -7.41 -3.92 1.14
N GLY A 115 -6.45 -4.76 0.79
CA GLY A 115 -5.71 -4.69 -0.47
C GLY A 115 -4.46 -3.80 -0.43
N ASP A 116 -4.17 -3.14 0.68
CA ASP A 116 -2.92 -2.38 0.85
C ASP A 116 -1.69 -3.28 0.64
N LYS A 117 -0.70 -2.72 -0.03
CA LYS A 117 0.63 -3.32 -0.21
C LYS A 117 1.63 -2.49 0.55
N VAL A 118 2.13 -3.02 1.65
CA VAL A 118 3.12 -2.38 2.49
C VAL A 118 4.47 -3.02 2.24
N VAL A 119 5.48 -2.18 2.03
CA VAL A 119 6.88 -2.60 1.94
C VAL A 119 7.63 -1.93 3.06
N PHE A 120 8.27 -2.71 3.92
CA PHE A 120 9.31 -2.25 4.83
C PHE A 120 10.66 -2.61 4.21
N ASP A 121 11.51 -1.60 3.98
CA ASP A 121 12.83 -1.78 3.40
C ASP A 121 13.89 -1.24 4.35
N LEU A 122 14.90 -2.06 4.64
CA LEU A 122 16.10 -1.66 5.37
C LEU A 122 17.11 -1.12 4.36
N GLY A 123 17.31 0.19 4.36
CA GLY A 123 18.14 0.85 3.36
C GLY A 123 18.47 2.30 3.70
N ALA A 124 19.31 2.90 2.86
CA ALA A 124 19.61 4.32 2.97
C ALA A 124 18.48 5.17 2.36
N PHE A 125 18.30 6.38 2.91
CA PHE A 125 17.42 7.38 2.30
C PHE A 125 18.03 7.81 0.95
N LYS A 126 17.33 7.56 -0.16
CA LYS A 126 17.78 7.94 -1.52
C LYS A 126 17.33 9.33 -1.92
#